data_AF-A0A3C0XLG3-F1
#
_entry.id   AF-A0A3C0XLG3-F1
#
_cell.length_a   1.000
_cell.length_b   1.000
_cell.length_c   1.000
_cell.angle_alpha   90.00
_cell.angle_beta   90.00
_cell.angle_gamma   90.00
#
_symmetry.space_group_name_H-M   'P 1'
#
loop_
_entity.id
_entity.type
_entity.pdbx_description
1 polymer ?
#
loop_
_entity_poly.entity_id
_entity_poly.type
_entity_poly.pdbx_seq_one_letter_code
_entity_poly.pdbx_strand_id
1 'polypeptide(L)'
;MRPGVIVDARKPGERNPYYKKYGARTLRPVVNFDTCIKCTMCWLDCPDECFEVTPEGHYEVVYEACIGCGICAQVCPVKDCIVMVDELKFEDNDDKWQLWKTDHDAYNRWFEQKSGVSADPKTVAIGSRSAKNAAPGANPTTAGGED
;
A
#
# COMPACT_ATOMS: atom_id res chain seq x y z
N MET A 1 12.34 -41.65 19.20
CA MET A 1 12.06 -40.21 18.98
C MET A 1 12.88 -39.76 17.78
N ARG A 2 12.30 -38.99 16.86
CA ARG A 2 13.10 -38.35 15.81
C ARG A 2 14.02 -37.32 16.47
N PRO A 3 15.30 -37.21 16.07
CA PRO A 3 16.15 -36.10 16.51
C PRO A 3 15.42 -34.78 16.29
N GLY A 4 15.36 -33.93 17.32
CA GLY A 4 14.75 -32.62 17.19
C GLY A 4 15.54 -31.79 16.18
N VAL A 5 14.83 -31.17 15.22
CA VAL A 5 15.45 -30.17 14.34
C VAL A 5 15.64 -28.92 15.17
N ILE A 6 16.89 -28.51 15.38
CA ILE A 6 17.23 -27.19 15.90
C ILE A 6 17.15 -26.25 14.71
N VAL A 7 16.15 -25.36 14.72
CA VAL A 7 16.01 -24.27 13.76
C VAL A 7 16.43 -22.99 14.47
N ASP A 8 17.46 -22.33 13.96
CA ASP A 8 17.91 -21.06 14.51
C ASP A 8 16.79 -20.02 14.36
N ALA A 9 16.46 -19.37 15.48
CA ALA A 9 15.49 -18.29 15.47
C ALA A 9 16.02 -17.15 14.61
N ARG A 10 15.19 -16.66 13.71
CA ARG A 10 15.54 -15.53 12.87
C ARG A 10 15.74 -14.27 13.74
N LYS A 11 16.71 -13.44 13.36
CA LYS A 11 17.04 -12.19 14.06
C LYS A 11 15.83 -11.26 14.16
N PRO A 12 15.51 -10.71 15.33
CA PRO A 12 14.47 -9.70 15.47
C PRO A 12 14.68 -8.52 14.51
N GLY A 13 13.61 -8.06 13.87
CA GLY A 13 13.62 -6.94 12.93
C GLY A 13 13.88 -7.28 11.46
N GLU A 14 14.27 -8.51 11.12
CA GLU A 14 14.38 -8.91 9.71
C GLU A 14 13.03 -9.43 9.16
N ARG A 15 12.83 -9.43 7.83
CA ARG A 15 11.67 -10.02 7.12
C ARG A 15 11.99 -11.40 6.55
N ASN A 16 11.02 -12.32 6.53
CA ASN A 16 11.32 -13.73 6.23
C ASN A 16 11.56 -13.81 4.73
N PRO A 17 12.77 -14.21 4.27
CA PRO A 17 13.09 -14.17 2.84
C PRO A 17 12.25 -15.17 2.02
N TYR A 18 11.66 -16.18 2.66
CA TYR A 18 10.87 -17.21 1.99
C TYR A 18 9.36 -16.96 2.06
N TYR A 19 8.90 -16.17 3.03
CA TYR A 19 7.48 -15.91 3.21
C TYR A 19 7.08 -14.59 2.56
N LYS A 20 6.74 -14.68 1.28
CA LYS A 20 6.30 -13.55 0.45
C LYS A 20 4.77 -13.49 0.42
N LYS A 21 4.21 -12.35 0.83
CA LYS A 21 2.76 -12.17 1.01
C LYS A 21 2.05 -11.66 -0.24
N TYR A 22 2.81 -11.12 -1.19
CA TYR A 22 2.27 -10.44 -2.37
C TYR A 22 1.45 -11.32 -3.32
N GLY A 23 1.66 -12.64 -3.32
CA GLY A 23 0.99 -13.55 -4.25
C GLY A 23 -0.53 -13.62 -4.11
N ALA A 24 -1.09 -13.14 -3.01
CA ALA A 24 -2.54 -13.14 -2.75
C ALA A 24 -3.23 -11.80 -3.08
N ARG A 25 -2.50 -10.78 -3.56
CA ARG A 25 -3.07 -9.45 -3.79
C ARG A 25 -3.95 -9.40 -5.03
N THR A 26 -5.09 -8.72 -4.90
CA THR A 26 -5.87 -8.21 -6.03
C THR A 26 -5.62 -6.72 -6.28
N LEU A 27 -5.31 -5.97 -5.22
CA LEU A 27 -4.97 -4.55 -5.25
C LEU A 27 -3.70 -4.30 -4.44
N ARG A 28 -2.92 -3.28 -4.78
CA ARG A 28 -1.82 -2.77 -3.97
C ARG A 28 -1.93 -1.26 -3.72
N PRO A 29 -1.46 -0.75 -2.57
CA PRO A 29 -1.41 0.67 -2.30
C PRO A 29 -0.28 1.32 -3.08
N VAL A 30 -0.57 2.42 -3.77
CA VAL A 30 0.43 3.33 -4.34
C VAL A 30 0.38 4.62 -3.53
N VAL A 31 1.51 5.01 -2.97
CA VAL A 31 1.63 6.21 -2.14
C VAL A 31 1.97 7.41 -3.02
N ASN A 32 1.48 8.59 -2.70
CA ASN A 32 1.98 9.85 -3.22
C ASN A 32 2.78 10.52 -2.09
N PHE A 33 4.11 10.57 -2.25
CA PHE A 33 4.99 11.13 -1.24
C PHE A 33 4.88 12.65 -1.11
N ASP A 34 4.39 13.37 -2.13
CA ASP A 34 4.26 14.84 -2.11
C ASP A 34 3.09 15.34 -1.31
N THR A 35 2.00 14.57 -1.33
CA THR A 35 0.80 14.87 -0.56
C THR A 35 0.87 14.28 0.84
N CYS A 36 1.84 13.41 1.11
CA CYS A 36 2.03 12.77 2.40
C CYS A 36 2.44 13.78 3.48
N ILE A 37 1.58 13.96 4.49
CA ILE A 37 1.84 14.81 5.65
C ILE A 37 2.60 14.12 6.79
N LYS A 38 3.12 12.90 6.56
CA LYS A 38 3.91 12.11 7.53
C LYS A 38 3.21 11.85 8.87
N CYS A 39 1.90 11.63 8.85
CA CYS A 39 1.07 11.45 10.05
C CYS A 39 1.15 10.06 10.72
N THR A 40 1.94 9.13 10.19
CA THR A 40 2.18 7.77 10.76
C THR A 40 0.98 6.81 10.76
N MET A 41 -0.25 7.25 10.44
CA MET A 41 -1.44 6.40 10.51
C MET A 41 -1.36 5.13 9.65
N CYS A 42 -0.86 5.24 8.42
CA CYS A 42 -0.70 4.08 7.53
C CYS A 42 0.29 3.04 8.07
N TRP A 43 1.29 3.46 8.83
CA TRP A 43 2.26 2.57 9.46
C TRP A 43 1.68 1.90 10.71
N LEU A 44 0.98 2.66 11.56
CA LEU A 44 0.37 2.15 12.80
C LEU A 44 -0.74 1.13 12.54
N ASP A 45 -1.61 1.40 11.55
CA ASP A 45 -2.79 0.56 11.30
C ASP A 45 -2.53 -0.56 10.29
N CYS A 46 -1.29 -0.74 9.81
CA CYS A 46 -0.98 -1.80 8.87
C CYS A 46 -0.93 -3.15 9.60
N PRO A 47 -1.86 -4.10 9.34
CA PRO A 47 -1.91 -5.37 10.06
C PRO A 47 -0.72 -6.28 9.77
N ASP A 48 -0.05 -6.07 8.62
CA ASP A 48 1.10 -6.85 8.17
C ASP A 48 2.43 -6.12 8.36
N GLU A 49 2.39 -4.92 8.94
CA GLU A 49 3.56 -4.05 9.15
C GLU A 49 4.40 -3.95 7.86
N CYS A 50 3.77 -3.70 6.72
CA CYS A 50 4.46 -3.66 5.41
C CYS A 50 5.10 -2.30 5.10
N PHE A 51 4.92 -1.30 5.96
CA PHE A 51 5.54 0.01 5.79
C PHE A 51 6.88 0.11 6.53
N GLU A 52 7.90 0.65 5.86
CA GLU A 52 9.18 1.01 6.46
C GLU A 52 9.30 2.53 6.55
N VAL A 53 9.90 3.00 7.63
CA VAL A 53 10.15 4.44 7.84
C VAL A 53 11.42 4.82 7.09
N THR A 54 11.28 5.70 6.11
CA THR A 54 12.43 6.20 5.34
C THR A 54 13.26 7.19 6.18
N PRO A 55 14.55 7.44 5.85
CA PRO A 55 15.36 8.42 6.57
C PRO A 55 14.76 9.84 6.62
N GLU A 56 13.95 10.18 5.62
CA GLU A 56 13.26 11.46 5.47
C GLU A 56 11.89 11.48 6.16
N GLY A 57 11.52 10.41 6.87
CA GLY A 57 10.28 10.28 7.64
C GLY A 57 9.04 9.98 6.80
N HIS A 58 9.21 9.52 5.55
CA HIS A 58 8.11 8.98 4.77
C HIS A 58 7.88 7.49 5.11
N TYR A 59 6.80 6.94 4.57
CA TYR A 59 6.42 5.54 4.77
C TYR A 59 6.43 4.82 3.44
N GLU A 60 7.50 4.08 3.20
CA GLU A 60 7.72 3.24 2.03
C GLU A 60 6.94 1.93 2.19
N VAL A 61 6.32 1.44 1.10
CA VAL A 61 5.66 0.13 1.11
C VAL A 61 6.64 -0.94 0.67
N VAL A 62 6.93 -1.90 1.54
CA VAL A 62 7.62 -3.14 1.17
C VAL A 62 6.60 -4.07 0.51
N TYR A 63 6.50 -3.98 -0.82
CA TYR A 63 5.50 -4.73 -1.57
C TYR A 63 5.61 -6.23 -1.37
N GLU A 64 6.79 -6.78 -1.09
CA GLU A 64 6.91 -8.21 -0.80
C GLU A 64 6.11 -8.69 0.42
N ALA A 65 5.88 -7.78 1.38
CA ALA A 65 5.15 -8.05 2.62
C ALA A 65 3.70 -7.55 2.59
N CYS A 66 3.32 -6.74 1.60
CA CYS A 66 1.98 -6.19 1.51
C CYS A 66 0.96 -7.25 1.04
N ILE A 67 -0.16 -7.39 1.76
CA ILE A 67 -1.28 -8.28 1.38
C ILE A 67 -2.40 -7.56 0.61
N GLY A 68 -2.29 -6.25 0.40
CA GLY A 68 -3.28 -5.51 -0.39
C GLY A 68 -4.61 -5.23 0.33
N CYS A 69 -4.64 -5.23 1.67
CA CYS A 69 -5.87 -5.07 2.45
C CYS A 69 -6.56 -3.69 2.33
N GLY A 70 -5.81 -2.64 1.96
CA GLY A 70 -6.35 -1.30 1.73
C GLY A 70 -6.60 -0.44 2.98
N ILE A 71 -6.34 -0.95 4.19
CA ILE A 71 -6.53 -0.20 5.45
C ILE A 71 -5.74 1.11 5.44
N CYS A 72 -4.50 1.10 4.96
CA CYS A 72 -3.66 2.30 4.84
C CYS A 72 -4.32 3.42 4.03
N ALA A 73 -5.00 3.11 2.94
CA ALA A 73 -5.73 4.07 2.13
C ALA A 73 -7.00 4.60 2.84
N GLN A 74 -7.63 3.77 3.67
CA GLN A 74 -8.83 4.16 4.44
C GLN A 74 -8.50 5.07 5.61
N VAL A 75 -7.39 4.83 6.31
CA VAL A 75 -7.00 5.60 7.50
C VAL A 75 -6.24 6.88 7.15
N CYS A 76 -5.71 6.99 5.93
CA CYS A 76 -4.97 8.18 5.51
C CYS A 76 -5.89 9.42 5.54
N PRO A 77 -5.53 10.48 6.29
CA PRO A 77 -6.36 11.67 6.39
C PRO A 77 -6.28 12.57 5.14
N VAL A 78 -5.31 12.32 4.27
CA VAL A 78 -5.11 13.07 3.02
C VAL A 78 -5.78 12.33 1.88
N LYS A 79 -6.69 13.02 1.18
CA LYS A 79 -7.43 12.46 0.06
C LYS A 79 -6.45 12.00 -1.03
N ASP A 80 -6.64 10.77 -1.51
CA ASP A 80 -5.86 10.18 -2.60
C ASP A 80 -4.32 10.18 -2.40
N CYS A 81 -3.83 10.36 -1.16
CA CYS A 81 -2.41 10.21 -0.85
C CYS A 81 -1.98 8.73 -0.93
N ILE A 82 -2.89 7.80 -0.65
CA ILE A 82 -2.66 6.37 -0.86
C ILE A 82 -3.82 5.84 -1.70
N VAL A 83 -3.53 5.35 -2.89
CA VAL A 83 -4.54 4.86 -3.85
C VAL A 83 -4.38 3.36 -4.01
N MET A 84 -5.47 2.61 -3.88
CA MET A 84 -5.46 1.17 -4.17
C MET A 84 -5.56 0.96 -5.68
N VAL A 85 -4.59 0.27 -6.26
CA VAL A 85 -4.47 0.02 -7.69
C VAL A 85 -4.47 -1.48 -7.95
N ASP A 86 -5.11 -1.90 -9.05
CA ASP A 86 -5.11 -3.28 -9.53
C ASP A 86 -3.69 -3.86 -9.63
N GLU A 87 -3.47 -4.99 -8.96
CA GLU A 87 -2.20 -5.71 -8.90
C GLU A 87 -1.68 -6.09 -10.30
N LEU A 88 -2.57 -6.38 -11.25
CA LEU A 88 -2.22 -6.78 -12.61
C LEU A 88 -1.56 -5.66 -13.43
N LYS A 89 -1.56 -4.42 -12.93
CA LYS A 89 -0.86 -3.28 -13.56
C LYS A 89 0.63 -3.22 -13.23
N PHE A 90 1.16 -4.16 -12.45
CA PHE A 90 2.54 -4.15 -11.97
C PHE A 90 3.28 -5.42 -12.37
N GLU A 91 4.56 -5.27 -12.70
CA GLU A 91 5.43 -6.37 -13.12
C GLU A 91 6.45 -6.74 -12.02
N ASP A 92 6.68 -5.84 -11.07
CA ASP A 92 7.67 -5.96 -10.00
C ASP A 92 7.08 -5.65 -8.60
N ASN A 93 7.88 -5.92 -7.56
CA ASN A 93 7.60 -5.57 -6.16
C ASN A 93 8.67 -4.62 -5.61
N ASP A 94 9.36 -3.89 -6.49
CA ASP A 94 10.46 -3.04 -6.07
C ASP A 94 9.93 -1.82 -5.33
N ASP A 95 10.67 -1.42 -4.30
CA ASP A 95 10.47 -0.14 -3.64
C ASP A 95 10.54 1.01 -4.66
N LYS A 96 9.64 1.98 -4.49
CA LYS A 96 9.54 3.18 -5.33
C LYS A 96 9.96 4.46 -4.61
N TRP A 97 10.29 4.38 -3.31
CA TRP A 97 10.88 5.49 -2.57
C TRP A 97 12.20 5.95 -3.18
N GLN A 98 13.09 5.03 -3.58
CA GLN A 98 14.35 5.41 -4.24
C GLN A 98 14.13 6.16 -5.57
N LEU A 99 13.08 5.82 -6.32
CA LEU A 99 12.71 6.54 -7.53
C LEU A 99 12.30 7.98 -7.20
N TRP A 100 11.43 8.18 -6.21
CA TRP A 100 11.01 9.52 -5.78
C TRP A 100 12.20 10.37 -5.31
N LYS A 101 13.14 9.75 -4.58
CA LYS A 101 14.34 10.43 -4.07
C LYS A 101 15.30 10.86 -5.17
N THR A 102 15.41 10.11 -6.25
CA THR A 102 16.39 10.36 -7.32
C THR A 102 15.82 11.21 -8.45
N ASP A 103 14.61 10.90 -8.91
CA ASP A 103 13.89 11.63 -9.94
C ASP A 103 12.43 11.75 -9.54
N HIS A 104 12.16 12.88 -8.88
CA HIS A 104 10.86 13.18 -8.34
C HIS A 104 9.79 13.27 -9.45
N ASP A 105 10.10 13.91 -10.58
CA ASP A 105 9.16 14.04 -11.68
C ASP A 105 8.86 12.68 -12.34
N ALA A 106 9.86 11.79 -12.43
CA ALA A 106 9.65 10.43 -12.93
C ALA A 106 8.75 9.62 -12.00
N TYR A 107 8.93 9.74 -10.69
CA TYR A 107 8.03 9.11 -9.74
C TYR A 107 6.60 9.64 -9.89
N ASN A 108 6.43 10.96 -10.00
CA ASN A 108 5.11 11.57 -10.11
C ASN A 108 4.40 11.12 -11.40
N ARG A 109 5.11 11.06 -12.54
CA ARG A 109 4.57 10.47 -13.77
C ARG A 109 4.17 9.01 -13.58
N TRP A 110 5.00 8.21 -12.90
CA TRP A 110 4.69 6.81 -12.60
C TRP A 110 3.45 6.69 -11.69
N PHE A 111 3.36 7.52 -10.65
CA PHE A 111 2.23 7.58 -9.73
C PHE A 111 0.95 7.86 -10.50
N GLU A 112 0.92 8.94 -11.28
CA GLU A 112 -0.26 9.34 -12.06
C GLU A 112 -0.66 8.27 -13.07
N GLN A 113 0.31 7.65 -13.75
CA GLN A 113 0.07 6.58 -14.70
C GLN A 113 -0.58 5.36 -14.05
N LYS A 114 -0.13 4.96 -12.86
CA LYS A 114 -0.63 3.75 -12.17
C LYS A 114 -1.93 4.01 -11.43
N SER A 115 -2.01 5.12 -10.71
CA SER A 115 -3.15 5.47 -9.84
C SER A 115 -4.31 6.12 -10.59
N GLY A 116 -4.03 6.81 -11.70
CA GLY A 116 -5.03 7.65 -12.39
C GLY A 116 -5.41 8.92 -11.63
N VAL A 117 -4.68 9.27 -10.56
CA VAL A 117 -4.89 10.48 -9.75
C VAL A 117 -3.68 11.40 -9.89
N SER A 118 -3.90 12.71 -9.87
CA SER A 118 -2.81 13.70 -9.96
C SER A 118 -1.86 13.61 -8.77
N ALA A 119 -0.56 13.77 -9.03
CA ALA A 119 0.46 13.85 -8.01
C ALA A 119 0.50 15.24 -7.32
N ASP A 120 0.00 16.30 -7.98
CA ASP A 120 0.17 17.70 -7.54
C ASP A 120 -0.54 17.98 -6.20
N PRO A 121 0.21 18.39 -5.14
CA PRO A 121 -0.34 18.77 -3.84
C PRO A 121 -1.43 19.85 -3.89
N LYS A 122 -1.41 20.74 -4.89
CA LYS A 122 -2.41 21.81 -5.02
C LYS A 122 -3.78 21.29 -5.42
N THR A 123 -3.83 20.12 -6.06
CA THR A 123 -5.08 19.49 -6.50
C THR A 123 -5.73 18.65 -5.41
N VAL A 124 -4.96 18.31 -4.36
CA VAL A 124 -5.42 17.49 -3.25
C VAL A 124 -5.94 18.38 -2.13
N ALA A 125 -7.27 18.51 -2.05
CA ALA A 125 -7.91 19.19 -0.93
C ALA A 125 -7.62 18.46 0.39
N ILE A 126 -6.97 19.15 1.33
CA ILE A 126 -6.77 18.66 2.70
C ILE A 126 -8.12 18.70 3.42
N GLY A 127 -8.75 17.54 3.58
CA GLY A 127 -9.83 17.31 4.53
C GLY A 127 -11.23 17.80 4.14
N SER A 128 -12.05 16.89 3.66
CA SER A 128 -13.34 16.57 4.31
C SER A 128 -13.66 15.12 3.95
N ARG A 129 -14.08 14.31 4.92
CA ARG A 129 -14.44 12.91 4.68
C ARG A 129 -15.57 12.87 3.64
N SER A 130 -15.24 12.52 2.41
CA SER A 130 -16.24 12.22 1.38
C SER A 130 -16.25 10.72 1.18
N ALA A 131 -17.31 10.10 1.67
CA ALA A 131 -17.57 8.66 1.60
C ALA A 131 -17.82 8.20 0.15
N LYS A 132 -16.80 8.25 -0.71
CA LYS A 132 -16.89 7.85 -2.12
C LYS A 132 -15.71 7.02 -2.63
N ASN A 133 -14.86 6.49 -1.75
CA ASN A 133 -14.01 5.36 -2.14
C ASN A 133 -14.80 4.08 -1.85
N ALA A 134 -15.84 3.88 -2.66
CA ALA A 134 -16.59 2.64 -2.71
C ALA A 134 -15.61 1.51 -3.06
N ALA A 135 -15.67 0.44 -2.29
CA ALA A 135 -15.01 -0.81 -2.62
C ALA A 135 -15.30 -1.19 -4.08
N PRO A 136 -14.32 -1.66 -4.86
CA PRO A 136 -14.61 -2.42 -6.07
C PRO A 136 -15.11 -3.79 -5.62
N GLY A 137 -16.39 -3.87 -5.25
CA GLY A 137 -16.93 -5.08 -4.62
C GLY A 137 -18.41 -5.05 -4.26
N ALA A 138 -19.24 -4.34 -5.04
CA ALA A 138 -20.64 -4.75 -5.14
C ALA A 138 -20.65 -5.97 -6.08
N ASN A 139 -20.67 -7.17 -5.51
CA ASN A 139 -20.86 -8.40 -6.27
C ASN A 139 -22.32 -8.41 -6.77
N PRO A 140 -22.59 -8.53 -8.09
CA PRO A 140 -23.95 -8.60 -8.60
C PRO A 140 -24.51 -10.00 -8.35
N THR A 141 -25.00 -10.26 -7.15
CA THR A 141 -25.81 -11.45 -6.87
C THR A 141 -26.90 -11.11 -5.86
N THR A 142 -27.74 -10.14 -6.22
CA THR A 142 -29.06 -9.98 -5.60
C THR A 142 -30.14 -10.34 -6.61
N ALA A 143 -30.72 -11.53 -6.43
CA ALA A 143 -32.13 -11.82 -6.62
C ALA A 143 -32.35 -13.08 -5.75
N GLY A 144 -33.02 -13.04 -4.60
CA GLY A 144 -34.36 -12.49 -4.45
C GLY A 144 -35.34 -13.47 -5.09
N GLY A 145 -35.69 -14.52 -4.36
CA GLY A 145 -36.69 -15.52 -4.73
C GLY A 145 -37.28 -16.09 -3.45
N GLU A 146 -38.23 -15.36 -2.89
CA GLU A 146 -39.21 -15.84 -1.92
C GLU A 146 -40.30 -16.58 -2.72
N ASP A 147 -40.55 -17.86 -2.39
CA ASP A 147 -41.83 -18.58 -2.45
C ASP A 147 -41.69 -19.90 -1.67
#